data_AF-A0A2D4ZRD8-F1
#
_entry.id   AF-A0A2D4ZRD8-F1
#
_cell.length_a   1.000
_cell.length_b   1.000
_cell.length_c   1.000
_cell.angle_alpha   90.00
_cell.angle_beta   90.00
_cell.angle_gamma   90.00
#
_symmetry.space_group_name_H-M   'P 1'
#
loop_
_entity.id
_entity.type
_entity.pdbx_description
1 polymer ?
#
loop_
_entity_poly.entity_id
_entity_poly.type
_entity_poly.pdbx_seq_one_letter_code
_entity_poly.pdbx_strand_id
1 'polypeptide(L)'
;MLVKKKNQTNKSQLKIAYLFILITPFFSCSAFENENNEITYRWDSNELVIENGTSETFYYAAFEQDILAVIDWAPVSTEENKLLPNTVRRLKAKDIYEYEAGDTIVLFYWSGTEPPHEVFENVKIET
;
A
#
# COMPACT_ATOMS: atom_id res chain seq x y z
N MET A 1 73.16 13.15 40.93
CA MET A 1 72.56 13.00 39.59
C MET A 1 71.93 11.61 39.50
N LEU A 2 70.61 11.50 39.60
CA LEU A 2 69.85 10.26 39.38
C LEU A 2 68.38 10.67 39.17
N VAL A 3 68.00 10.78 37.90
CA VAL A 3 66.66 11.20 37.46
C VAL A 3 65.75 9.97 37.48
N LYS A 4 64.70 9.98 38.32
CA LYS A 4 63.62 8.97 38.28
C LYS A 4 62.75 9.21 37.04
N LYS A 5 62.75 8.25 36.12
CA LYS A 5 61.88 8.22 34.93
C LYS A 5 60.46 7.85 35.36
N LYS A 6 59.47 8.74 35.16
CA LYS A 6 58.04 8.42 35.26
C LYS A 6 57.65 7.56 34.05
N ASN A 7 57.23 6.31 34.28
CA ASN A 7 56.55 5.51 33.27
C ASN A 7 55.08 5.91 33.24
N GLN A 8 54.71 6.69 32.23
CA GLN A 8 53.35 7.07 31.93
C GLN A 8 52.82 6.09 30.88
N THR A 9 52.15 5.04 31.34
CA THR A 9 51.53 4.04 30.45
C THR A 9 50.14 4.51 30.07
N ASN A 10 50.00 4.98 28.84
CA ASN A 10 48.73 5.29 28.19
C ASN A 10 47.83 4.04 28.20
N LYS A 11 46.67 4.13 28.86
CA LYS A 11 45.52 3.24 28.64
C LYS A 11 44.28 4.09 28.32
N SER A 12 44.40 5.01 27.37
CA SER A 12 43.30 5.30 26.46
C SER A 12 43.27 4.16 25.42
N GLN A 13 42.12 3.85 24.81
CA GLN A 13 41.88 2.68 23.91
C GLN A 13 41.38 1.40 24.61
N LEU A 14 40.32 1.50 25.42
CA LEU A 14 39.47 0.34 25.69
C LEU A 14 38.06 0.59 25.11
N LYS A 15 37.92 0.17 23.85
CA LYS A 15 36.70 -0.39 23.25
C LYS A 15 35.47 0.53 23.14
N ILE A 16 35.55 1.52 22.26
CA ILE A 16 34.38 2.03 21.53
C ILE A 16 34.01 0.95 20.49
N ALA A 17 33.31 -0.10 20.91
CA ALA A 17 32.92 -1.21 20.03
C ALA A 17 31.61 -1.88 20.47
N TYR A 18 30.68 -1.11 21.04
CA TYR A 18 29.37 -1.62 21.49
C TYR A 18 28.23 -0.63 21.20
N LEU A 19 28.23 0.01 20.01
CA LEU A 19 27.14 0.89 19.60
C LEU A 19 26.75 0.71 18.12
N PHE A 20 26.74 -0.53 17.64
CA PHE A 20 26.23 -0.86 16.29
C PHE A 20 25.22 -2.02 16.27
N ILE A 21 24.82 -2.58 17.42
CA ILE A 21 23.93 -3.76 17.49
C ILE A 21 22.56 -3.38 18.11
N LEU A 22 21.98 -2.25 17.69
CA LEU A 22 20.68 -1.80 18.21
C LEU A 22 19.82 -1.07 17.16
N ILE A 23 20.03 -1.32 15.86
CA ILE A 23 19.24 -0.70 14.77
C ILE A 23 18.82 -1.71 13.69
N THR A 24 18.67 -2.99 14.02
CA THR A 24 18.03 -3.94 13.11
C THR A 24 17.09 -4.85 13.89
N PRO A 25 15.86 -4.37 14.15
CA PRO A 25 14.75 -5.10 13.57
C PRO A 25 13.60 -4.16 13.17
N PHE A 26 13.73 -3.41 12.07
CA PHE A 26 12.59 -2.70 11.47
C PHE A 26 12.48 -2.87 9.95
N PHE A 27 13.15 -3.88 9.39
CA PHE A 27 12.97 -4.27 7.98
C PHE A 27 12.20 -5.58 7.83
N SER A 28 11.25 -5.86 8.72
CA SER A 28 10.12 -6.70 8.34
C SER A 28 9.14 -5.86 7.52
N CYS A 29 9.60 -5.39 6.36
CA CYS A 29 8.69 -5.05 5.28
C CYS A 29 8.20 -6.41 4.79
N SER A 30 7.00 -6.82 5.21
CA SER A 30 6.31 -7.93 4.58
C SER A 30 6.01 -7.48 3.15
N ALA A 31 6.95 -7.72 2.24
CA ALA A 31 6.74 -7.51 0.83
C ALA A 31 5.64 -8.49 0.42
N PHE A 32 4.48 -7.92 0.09
CA PHE A 32 3.42 -8.65 -0.56
C PHE A 32 3.93 -9.02 -1.95
N GLU A 33 4.19 -10.32 -2.17
CA GLU A 33 4.71 -10.84 -3.43
C GLU A 33 3.52 -11.29 -4.27
N ASN A 34 3.00 -10.39 -5.10
CA ASN A 34 2.05 -10.76 -6.15
C ASN A 34 2.84 -11.24 -7.37
N GLU A 35 2.91 -12.56 -7.54
CA GLU A 35 3.71 -13.21 -8.60
C GLU A 35 3.26 -12.80 -10.02
N ASN A 36 2.04 -12.29 -10.19
CA ASN A 36 1.45 -12.02 -11.50
C ASN A 36 1.63 -10.56 -11.96
N ASN A 37 2.18 -9.67 -11.12
CA ASN A 37 2.33 -8.24 -11.42
C ASN A 37 1.01 -7.63 -11.94
N GLU A 38 -0.09 -7.90 -11.23
CA GLU A 38 -1.44 -7.50 -11.62
C GLU A 38 -2.20 -6.84 -10.47
N ILE A 39 -3.32 -6.18 -10.79
CA ILE A 39 -4.30 -5.74 -9.79
C ILE A 39 -5.25 -6.91 -9.56
N THR A 40 -5.34 -7.38 -8.31
CA THR A 40 -6.32 -8.40 -7.91
C THR A 40 -7.32 -7.82 -6.92
N TYR A 41 -8.48 -8.46 -6.82
CA TYR A 41 -9.52 -8.03 -5.89
C TYR A 41 -10.32 -9.24 -5.41
N ARG A 42 -10.89 -9.14 -4.22
CA ARG A 42 -11.82 -10.12 -3.66
C ARG A 42 -12.77 -9.48 -2.65
N TRP A 43 -13.93 -10.11 -2.48
CA TRP A 43 -14.81 -9.81 -1.35
C TRP A 43 -14.42 -10.67 -0.15
N ASP A 44 -14.19 -10.05 1.00
CA ASP A 44 -13.83 -10.75 2.24
C ASP A 44 -14.51 -10.06 3.42
N SER A 45 -15.37 -10.80 4.13
CA SER A 45 -15.91 -10.37 5.43
C SER A 45 -16.52 -8.95 5.44
N ASN A 46 -17.28 -8.60 4.41
CA ASN A 46 -17.91 -7.27 4.22
C ASN A 46 -16.93 -6.14 3.86
N GLU A 47 -15.78 -6.50 3.32
CA GLU A 47 -14.81 -5.59 2.74
C GLU A 47 -14.48 -6.00 1.30
N LEU A 48 -14.35 -5.00 0.43
CA LEU A 48 -13.66 -5.14 -0.85
C LEU A 48 -12.15 -5.02 -0.58
N VAL A 49 -11.43 -6.11 -0.80
CA VAL A 49 -9.97 -6.15 -0.74
C VAL A 49 -9.43 -5.95 -2.15
N ILE A 50 -8.60 -4.93 -2.34
CA ILE A 50 -7.95 -4.60 -3.61
C ILE A 50 -6.44 -4.69 -3.37
N GLU A 51 -5.75 -5.50 -4.16
CA GLU A 51 -4.31 -5.71 -4.02
C GLU A 51 -3.62 -5.23 -5.29
N ASN A 52 -2.68 -4.29 -5.14
CA ASN A 52 -1.84 -3.85 -6.23
C ASN A 52 -0.52 -4.59 -6.17
N GLY A 53 -0.39 -5.62 -6.98
CA GLY A 53 0.84 -6.38 -7.16
C GLY A 53 1.85 -5.76 -8.10
N THR A 54 1.54 -4.61 -8.68
CA THR A 54 2.37 -4.00 -9.72
C THR A 54 3.44 -3.09 -9.10
N SER A 55 4.41 -2.69 -9.91
CA SER A 55 5.36 -1.62 -9.58
C SER A 55 4.80 -0.20 -9.75
N GLU A 56 3.56 -0.06 -10.24
CA GLU A 56 2.96 1.23 -10.60
C GLU A 56 1.93 1.69 -9.57
N THR A 57 1.70 3.00 -9.49
CA THR A 57 0.62 3.57 -8.68
C THR A 57 -0.64 3.61 -9.51
N PHE A 58 -1.72 3.07 -8.95
CA PHE A 58 -3.06 3.12 -9.52
C PHE A 58 -3.98 3.97 -8.65
N TYR A 59 -5.13 4.30 -9.21
CA TYR A 59 -6.27 4.86 -8.51
C TYR A 59 -7.47 3.94 -8.72
N TYR A 60 -8.42 3.96 -7.78
CA TYR A 60 -9.60 3.11 -7.85
C TYR A 60 -10.90 3.87 -7.61
N ALA A 61 -12.00 3.29 -8.05
CA ALA A 61 -13.35 3.68 -7.63
C ALA A 61 -14.22 2.42 -7.61
N ALA A 62 -15.10 2.31 -6.62
CA ALA A 62 -16.02 1.18 -6.49
C ALA A 62 -17.44 1.71 -6.36
N PHE A 63 -18.35 1.13 -7.13
CA PHE A 63 -19.75 1.52 -7.16
C PHE A 63 -20.65 0.29 -7.14
N GLU A 64 -21.85 0.46 -6.63
CA GLU A 64 -22.97 -0.42 -6.94
C GLU A 64 -23.27 -0.34 -8.46
N GLN A 65 -23.60 -1.47 -9.08
CA GLN A 65 -23.74 -1.61 -10.53
C GLN A 65 -24.90 -0.77 -11.12
N ASP A 66 -26.07 -0.74 -10.46
CA ASP A 66 -27.26 -0.03 -10.94
C ASP A 66 -27.09 1.49 -10.88
N ILE A 67 -26.27 2.00 -9.95
CA ILE A 67 -25.90 3.41 -9.88
C ILE A 67 -25.09 3.87 -11.12
N LEU A 68 -24.38 2.96 -11.81
CA LEU A 68 -23.62 3.33 -13.01
C LEU A 68 -24.50 3.88 -14.14
N ALA A 69 -25.79 3.55 -14.17
CA ALA A 69 -26.73 4.08 -15.15
C ALA A 69 -27.10 5.56 -14.91
N VAL A 70 -26.85 6.08 -13.71
CA VAL A 70 -27.28 7.43 -13.29
C VAL A 70 -26.12 8.35 -12.91
N ILE A 71 -24.89 7.84 -12.84
CA ILE A 71 -23.69 8.67 -12.65
C ILE A 71 -23.39 9.45 -13.93
N ASP A 72 -23.28 10.77 -13.82
CA ASP A 72 -22.87 11.69 -14.89
C ASP A 72 -21.50 12.35 -14.65
N TRP A 73 -20.77 11.87 -13.64
CA TRP A 73 -19.47 12.36 -13.23
C TRP A 73 -18.42 11.25 -13.23
N ALA A 74 -17.14 11.62 -13.32
CA ALA A 74 -16.03 10.67 -13.28
C ALA A 74 -15.21 10.84 -11.99
N PRO A 75 -14.75 9.74 -11.36
CA PRO A 75 -13.85 9.84 -10.22
C PRO A 75 -12.50 10.41 -10.66
N VAL A 76 -11.93 11.29 -9.84
CA VAL A 76 -10.60 11.87 -10.07
C VAL A 76 -9.55 11.21 -9.18
N SER A 77 -8.29 11.28 -9.59
CA SER A 77 -7.17 10.75 -8.80
C SER A 77 -6.92 11.63 -7.57
N THR A 78 -7.07 11.05 -6.37
CA THR A 78 -6.83 11.70 -5.07
C THR A 78 -5.97 10.81 -4.16
N GLU A 79 -5.52 11.32 -3.02
CA GLU A 79 -4.80 10.48 -2.04
C GLU A 79 -5.72 9.45 -1.35
N GLU A 80 -7.04 9.68 -1.35
CA GLU A 80 -8.01 8.77 -0.72
C GLU A 80 -8.24 7.49 -1.53
N ASN A 81 -8.22 7.63 -2.86
CA ASN A 81 -8.39 6.53 -3.80
C ASN A 81 -7.08 6.07 -4.45
N LYS A 82 -5.94 6.46 -3.89
CA LYS A 82 -4.62 6.03 -4.33
C LYS A 82 -4.32 4.60 -3.87
N LEU A 83 -3.77 3.81 -4.78
CA LEU A 83 -3.36 2.44 -4.56
C LEU A 83 -1.87 2.28 -4.90
N LEU A 84 -1.04 2.28 -3.86
CA LEU A 84 0.42 2.26 -4.00
C LEU A 84 0.92 0.88 -4.51
N PRO A 85 2.10 0.85 -5.16
CA PRO A 85 2.74 -0.40 -5.57
C PRO A 85 2.91 -1.38 -4.40
N ASN A 86 2.62 -2.66 -4.65
CA ASN A 86 2.77 -3.75 -3.67
C ASN A 86 2.01 -3.51 -2.35
N THR A 87 0.81 -2.93 -2.42
CA THR A 87 -0.03 -2.65 -1.25
C THR A 87 -1.42 -3.28 -1.36
N VAL A 88 -2.07 -3.41 -0.20
CA VAL A 88 -3.43 -3.88 -0.07
C VAL A 88 -4.31 -2.75 0.47
N ARG A 89 -5.41 -2.47 -0.21
CA ARG A 89 -6.46 -1.56 0.23
C ARG A 89 -7.69 -2.36 0.62
N ARG A 90 -8.33 -1.95 1.72
CA ARG A 90 -9.58 -2.52 2.20
C ARG A 90 -10.62 -1.42 2.25
N LEU A 91 -11.72 -1.61 1.53
CA LEU A 91 -12.86 -0.71 1.51
C LEU A 91 -14.03 -1.42 2.19
N LYS A 92 -14.58 -0.82 3.24
CA LYS A 92 -15.74 -1.42 3.90
C LYS A 92 -16.95 -1.26 3.01
N ALA A 93 -17.83 -2.25 3.00
CA ALA A 93 -19.09 -2.22 2.27
C ALA A 93 -19.87 -0.90 2.42
N LYS A 94 -20.01 -0.41 3.67
CA LYS A 94 -20.71 0.84 3.99
C LYS A 94 -20.06 2.12 3.43
N ASP A 95 -18.80 2.03 2.99
CA ASP A 95 -18.05 3.15 2.41
C ASP A 95 -18.15 3.12 0.87
N ILE A 96 -18.76 2.07 0.28
CA ILE A 96 -19.13 2.01 -1.13
C ILE A 96 -20.46 2.74 -1.29
N TYR A 97 -20.50 3.68 -2.24
CA TYR A 97 -21.65 4.53 -2.47
C TYR A 97 -22.88 3.69 -2.86
N GLU A 98 -23.99 3.88 -2.13
CA GLU A 98 -25.30 3.22 -2.32
C GLU A 98 -25.27 1.68 -2.27
N TYR A 99 -24.25 1.07 -1.67
CA TYR A 99 -24.20 -0.38 -1.53
C TYR A 99 -25.22 -0.92 -0.51
N GLU A 100 -25.96 -1.95 -0.92
CA GLU A 100 -26.74 -2.85 -0.07
C GLU A 100 -26.21 -4.30 -0.14
N ALA A 101 -26.54 -5.11 0.88
CA ALA A 101 -26.05 -6.48 0.95
C ALA A 101 -26.65 -7.37 -0.16
N GLY A 102 -25.78 -7.98 -0.97
CA GLY A 102 -26.18 -8.78 -2.13
C GLY A 102 -26.01 -8.05 -3.46
N ASP A 103 -25.69 -6.75 -3.42
CA ASP A 103 -25.47 -5.97 -4.62
C ASP A 103 -24.19 -6.36 -5.34
N THR A 104 -24.21 -6.14 -6.65
CA THR A 104 -23.01 -6.29 -7.47
C THR A 104 -22.16 -5.04 -7.36
N ILE A 105 -20.88 -5.21 -7.03
CA ILE A 105 -19.92 -4.11 -7.02
C ILE A 105 -19.14 -4.11 -8.33
N VAL A 106 -19.00 -2.94 -8.93
CA VAL A 106 -18.11 -2.68 -10.06
C VAL A 106 -16.89 -1.91 -9.57
N LEU A 107 -15.71 -2.50 -9.76
CA LEU A 107 -14.43 -1.88 -9.47
C LEU A 107 -13.82 -1.31 -10.75
N PHE A 108 -13.51 -0.02 -10.73
CA PHE A 108 -12.71 0.67 -11.73
C PHE A 108 -11.32 0.94 -11.17
N TYR A 109 -10.30 0.84 -12.01
CA TYR A 109 -8.96 1.26 -11.67
C TYR A 109 -8.22 1.83 -12.89
N TRP A 110 -7.34 2.81 -12.67
CA TRP A 110 -6.59 3.50 -13.72
C TRP A 110 -5.24 4.02 -13.24
N SER A 111 -4.32 4.26 -14.18
CA SER A 111 -3.04 4.93 -13.91
C SER A 111 -3.08 6.39 -14.39
N GLY A 112 -2.26 7.25 -13.80
CA GLY A 112 -2.22 8.69 -14.11
C GLY A 112 -3.20 9.56 -13.31
N THR A 113 -3.28 10.85 -13.66
CA THR A 113 -4.05 11.85 -12.91
C THR A 113 -5.56 11.83 -13.19
N GLU A 114 -5.97 11.22 -14.30
CA GLU A 114 -7.36 11.11 -14.72
C GLU A 114 -7.60 9.71 -15.28
N PRO A 115 -8.79 9.11 -15.07
CA PRO A 115 -9.14 7.87 -15.74
C PRO A 115 -9.15 8.11 -17.26
N PRO A 116 -8.58 7.20 -18.07
CA PRO A 116 -8.62 7.34 -19.52
C PRO A 116 -10.07 7.37 -19.98
N HIS A 117 -10.41 8.30 -20.87
CA HIS A 117 -11.78 8.48 -21.40
C HIS A 117 -12.39 7.23 -22.07
N GLU A 118 -11.61 6.16 -22.30
CA GLU A 118 -11.99 5.01 -23.13
C GLU A 118 -11.73 3.64 -22.50
N VAL A 119 -11.03 3.53 -21.35
CA VAL A 119 -10.67 2.22 -20.78
C VAL A 119 -11.05 2.14 -19.32
N PHE A 120 -12.27 1.68 -19.10
CA PHE A 120 -12.71 1.16 -17.82
C PHE A 120 -12.76 -0.36 -17.96
N GLU A 121 -11.79 -1.05 -17.38
CA GLU A 121 -11.97 -2.49 -17.21
C GLU A 121 -13.04 -2.67 -16.13
N ASN A 122 -14.23 -3.06 -16.57
CA ASN A 122 -15.34 -3.34 -15.67
C ASN A 122 -15.14 -4.73 -15.11
N VAL A 123 -14.96 -4.80 -13.80
CA VAL A 123 -15.01 -6.08 -13.12
C VAL A 123 -16.25 -6.16 -12.26
N LYS A 124 -17.06 -7.17 -12.56
CA LYS A 124 -18.18 -7.60 -11.74
C LYS A 124 -17.69 -8.42 -10.54
N ILE A 125 -17.99 -7.96 -9.32
CA ILE A 125 -17.78 -8.72 -8.10
C ILE A 125 -19.14 -9.12 -7.55
N GLU A 126 -19.40 -10.43 -7.50
CA GLU A 126 -20.60 -10.99 -6.86
C GLU A 126 -20.30 -11.25 -5.38
N THR A 127 -21.13 -10.71 -4.49
CA THR A 127 -20.95 -10.76 -3.02
C THR A 127 -21.50 -12.02 -2.38
#